data_AF-A0A222NZN8-F1
#
_entry.id   AF-A0A222NZN8-F1
#
_cell.length_a   1.000
_cell.length_b   1.000
_cell.length_c   1.000
_cell.angle_alpha   90.00
_cell.angle_beta   90.00
_cell.angle_gamma   90.00
#
_symmetry.space_group_name_H-M   'P 1'
#
loop_
_entity.id
_entity.type
_entity.pdbx_description
1 polymer ?
#
loop_
_entity_poly.entity_id
_entity_poly.type
_entity_poly.pdbx_seq_one_letter_code
_entity_poly.pdbx_strand_id
1 'polypeptide(L)'
;MSNEHHEHTFLEAVDNDTRANILRLDQKLKGLQAEISAKIDAMGLSTDEASNERKKQLITLFDEVKKAIEGIQRLVNLAVADEFSVSEFNEINHDKIEALREMFKESADKIALIKEKF
;
A
#
# COMPACT_ATOMS: atom_id res chain seq x y z
N MET A 1 -10.28 37.01 -12.84
CA MET A 1 -9.29 36.24 -12.05
C MET A 1 -9.80 34.82 -12.03
N SER A 2 -9.12 33.92 -12.73
CA SER A 2 -9.49 32.52 -12.79
C SER A 2 -9.10 31.90 -11.45
N ASN A 3 -10.08 31.56 -10.61
CA ASN A 3 -9.82 30.65 -9.49
C ASN A 3 -9.55 29.28 -10.11
N GLU A 4 -8.29 28.98 -10.38
CA GLU A 4 -7.86 27.62 -10.69
C GLU A 4 -7.97 26.80 -9.40
N HIS A 5 -9.14 26.18 -9.21
CA HIS A 5 -9.38 25.17 -8.19
C HIS A 5 -8.43 23.99 -8.43
N HIS A 6 -7.36 23.92 -7.64
CA HIS A 6 -6.48 22.76 -7.63
C HIS A 6 -6.99 21.80 -6.55
N GLU A 7 -7.80 20.82 -6.96
CA GLU A 7 -8.12 19.68 -6.10
C GLU A 7 -6.80 18.99 -5.73
N HIS A 8 -6.47 18.98 -4.43
CA HIS A 8 -5.31 18.25 -3.93
C HIS A 8 -5.70 16.82 -3.59
N THR A 9 -4.91 15.86 -4.04
CA THR A 9 -5.02 14.47 -3.59
C THR A 9 -4.46 14.33 -2.17
N PHE A 10 -4.90 13.32 -1.42
CA PHE A 10 -4.37 13.03 -0.08
C PHE A 10 -2.84 12.91 -0.09
N LEU A 11 -2.26 12.31 -1.13
CA LEU A 11 -0.81 12.17 -1.26
C LEU A 11 -0.08 13.51 -1.41
N GLU A 12 -0.73 14.51 -2.00
CA GLU A 12 -0.21 15.88 -2.13
C GLU A 12 -0.44 16.71 -0.87
N ALA A 13 -1.46 16.34 -0.08
CA ALA A 13 -1.85 17.04 1.13
C ALA A 13 -1.10 16.58 2.39
N VAL A 14 -0.44 15.42 2.40
CA VAL A 14 0.34 14.95 3.57
C VAL A 14 1.79 15.41 3.51
N ASP A 15 2.45 15.41 4.67
CA ASP A 15 3.88 15.68 4.78
C ASP A 15 4.76 14.68 3.99
N ASN A 16 5.99 15.08 3.71
CA ASN A 16 6.92 14.29 2.89
C ASN A 16 7.26 12.92 3.51
N ASP A 17 7.29 12.80 4.84
CA ASP A 17 7.63 11.55 5.51
C ASP A 17 6.47 10.56 5.42
N THR A 18 5.23 11.04 5.63
CA THR A 18 4.02 10.24 5.42
C THR A 18 3.92 9.80 3.96
N ARG A 19 4.11 10.72 3.01
CA ARG A 19 4.16 10.42 1.58
C ARG A 19 5.20 9.36 1.25
N ALA A 20 6.42 9.49 1.76
CA ALA A 20 7.49 8.54 1.52
C ALA A 20 7.15 7.15 2.07
N ASN A 21 6.54 7.06 3.25
CA ASN A 21 6.15 5.79 3.86
C ASN A 21 5.00 5.10 3.09
N ILE A 22 4.03 5.85 2.59
CA ILE A 22 2.96 5.33 1.72
C ILE A 22 3.57 4.70 0.45
N LEU A 23 4.42 5.46 -0.24
CA LEU A 23 5.06 4.99 -1.48
C LEU A 23 5.97 3.78 -1.23
N ARG A 24 6.71 3.77 -0.11
CA ARG A 24 7.55 2.64 0.31
C ARG A 24 6.72 1.38 0.56
N LEU A 25 5.55 1.50 1.20
CA LEU A 25 4.67 0.36 1.42
C LEU A 25 4.09 -0.16 0.10
N ASP A 26 3.57 0.72 -0.76
CA ASP A 26 3.03 0.35 -2.08
C ASP A 26 4.07 -0.41 -2.91
N GLN A 27 5.31 0.10 -2.97
CA GLN A 27 6.40 -0.57 -3.69
C GLN A 27 6.72 -1.95 -3.10
N LYS A 28 6.74 -2.09 -1.77
CA LYS A 28 6.99 -3.37 -1.10
C LYS A 28 5.89 -4.40 -1.37
N LEU A 29 4.62 -3.98 -1.32
CA LEU A 29 3.49 -4.84 -1.63
C LEU A 29 3.50 -5.29 -3.09
N LYS A 30 3.77 -4.38 -4.05
CA LYS A 30 3.94 -4.73 -5.47
C LYS A 30 5.08 -5.73 -5.68
N GLY A 31 6.20 -5.54 -4.98
CA GLY A 31 7.31 -6.48 -5.02
C GLY A 31 6.94 -7.86 -4.47
N LEU A 32 6.21 -7.92 -3.34
CA LEU A 32 5.71 -9.17 -2.77
C LEU A 32 4.72 -9.87 -3.72
N GLN A 33 3.81 -9.11 -4.33
CA GLN A 33 2.85 -9.63 -5.30
C GLN A 33 3.54 -10.30 -6.50
N ALA A 34 4.58 -9.65 -7.05
CA ALA A 34 5.36 -10.21 -8.15
C ALA A 34 6.06 -11.52 -7.77
N GLU A 35 6.64 -11.59 -6.56
CA GLU A 35 7.28 -12.81 -6.04
C GLU A 35 6.30 -13.96 -5.85
N ILE A 36 5.10 -13.68 -5.30
CA ILE A 36 4.04 -14.66 -5.15
C ILE A 36 3.59 -15.18 -6.52
N SER A 37 3.40 -14.29 -7.50
CA SER A 37 3.05 -14.67 -8.87
C SER A 37 4.08 -15.61 -9.48
N ALA A 38 5.37 -15.26 -9.38
CA ALA A 38 6.45 -16.10 -9.90
C ALA A 38 6.49 -17.48 -9.23
N LYS A 39 6.21 -17.56 -7.92
CA LYS A 39 6.12 -18.84 -7.21
C LYS A 39 4.91 -19.67 -7.67
N ILE A 40 3.75 -19.06 -7.88
CA ILE A 40 2.56 -19.75 -8.42
C ILE A 40 2.84 -20.31 -9.81
N ASP A 41 3.49 -19.53 -10.67
CA ASP A 41 3.83 -19.93 -12.04
C ASP A 41 4.82 -21.09 -12.06
N ALA A 42 5.84 -21.05 -11.19
CA ALA A 42 6.81 -22.14 -11.03
C ALA A 42 6.16 -23.46 -10.58
N MET A 43 4.99 -23.40 -9.91
CA MET A 43 4.22 -24.57 -9.47
C MET A 43 3.26 -25.10 -10.55
N GLY A 44 3.23 -24.51 -11.75
CA GLY A 44 2.24 -24.74 -12.82
C GLY A 44 2.08 -26.17 -13.33
N LEU A 45 2.93 -27.13 -12.92
CA LEU A 45 2.91 -28.51 -13.41
C LEU A 45 2.89 -29.57 -12.30
N SER A 46 2.85 -29.19 -11.02
CA SER A 46 2.83 -30.20 -9.96
C SER A 46 1.45 -30.84 -9.83
N THR A 47 1.42 -32.18 -9.79
CA THR A 47 0.21 -32.98 -9.56
C THR A 47 0.07 -33.48 -8.14
N ASP A 48 1.04 -33.19 -7.25
CA ASP A 48 0.97 -33.62 -5.86
C ASP A 48 0.03 -32.72 -5.03
N GLU A 49 -0.68 -33.35 -4.08
CA GLU A 49 -1.71 -32.68 -3.27
C GLU A 49 -1.13 -31.55 -2.40
N ALA A 50 0.09 -31.72 -1.89
CA ALA A 50 0.74 -30.71 -1.06
C ALA A 50 1.12 -29.46 -1.87
N SER A 51 1.59 -29.62 -3.11
CA SER A 51 1.84 -28.51 -4.02
C SER A 51 0.55 -27.79 -4.41
N ASN A 52 -0.54 -28.53 -4.64
CA ASN A 52 -1.83 -27.91 -4.94
C ASN A 52 -2.36 -27.09 -3.76
N GLU A 53 -2.23 -27.60 -2.53
CA GLU A 53 -2.64 -26.87 -1.33
C GLU A 53 -1.79 -25.62 -1.11
N ARG A 54 -0.46 -25.73 -1.25
CA ARG A 54 0.44 -24.58 -1.18
C ARG A 54 0.16 -23.56 -2.29
N LYS A 55 -0.20 -23.99 -3.49
CA LYS A 55 -0.61 -23.11 -4.59
C LYS A 55 -1.87 -22.32 -4.23
N LYS A 56 -2.89 -22.97 -3.64
CA LYS A 56 -4.09 -22.28 -3.14
C LYS A 56 -3.75 -21.23 -2.10
N GLN A 57 -2.89 -21.56 -1.14
CA GLN A 57 -2.44 -20.61 -0.11
C GLN A 57 -1.75 -19.39 -0.71
N LEU A 58 -0.89 -19.59 -1.72
CA LEU A 58 -0.24 -18.50 -2.43
C LEU A 58 -1.24 -17.64 -3.23
N ILE A 59 -2.26 -18.24 -3.83
CA ILE A 59 -3.33 -17.50 -4.52
C ILE A 59 -4.10 -16.63 -3.53
N THR A 60 -4.49 -17.19 -2.37
CA THR A 60 -5.15 -16.41 -1.32
C THR A 60 -4.30 -15.23 -0.87
N LEU A 61 -3.00 -15.46 -0.62
CA LEU A 61 -2.08 -14.40 -0.23
C LEU A 61 -1.93 -13.34 -1.33
N PHE A 62 -1.86 -13.76 -2.59
CA PHE A 62 -1.80 -12.85 -3.73
C PHE A 62 -3.01 -11.90 -3.76
N ASP A 63 -4.21 -12.43 -3.54
CA ASP A 63 -5.45 -11.64 -3.54
C ASP A 63 -5.52 -10.68 -2.35
N GLU A 64 -5.02 -11.08 -1.18
CA GLU A 64 -4.91 -10.20 -0.01
C GLU A 64 -3.94 -9.04 -0.27
N VAL A 65 -2.75 -9.33 -0.83
CA VAL A 65 -1.77 -8.30 -1.20
C VAL A 65 -2.35 -7.36 -2.26
N LYS A 66 -3.09 -7.88 -3.24
CA LYS A 66 -3.77 -7.07 -4.25
C LYS A 66 -4.76 -6.09 -3.62
N LYS A 67 -5.62 -6.57 -2.70
CA LYS A 67 -6.58 -5.71 -1.99
C LYS A 67 -5.89 -4.62 -1.17
N ALA A 68 -4.73 -4.93 -0.57
CA ALA A 68 -3.94 -3.94 0.15
C ALA A 68 -3.41 -2.84 -0.77
N ILE A 69 -2.87 -3.20 -1.95
CA ILE A 69 -2.42 -2.24 -2.97
C ILE A 69 -3.58 -1.35 -3.43
N GLU A 70 -4.74 -1.95 -3.74
CA GLU A 70 -5.94 -1.21 -4.13
C GLU A 70 -6.46 -0.28 -3.00
N GLY A 71 -6.28 -0.68 -1.74
CA GLY A 71 -6.56 0.17 -0.58
C GLY A 71 -5.66 1.41 -0.53
N ILE A 72 -4.36 1.24 -0.72
CA ILE A 72 -3.40 2.35 -0.78
C ILE A 72 -3.72 3.26 -1.96
N GLN A 73 -3.99 2.71 -3.14
CA GLN A 73 -4.36 3.47 -4.33
C GLN A 73 -5.62 4.32 -4.13
N ARG A 74 -6.62 3.79 -3.41
CA ARG A 74 -7.82 4.56 -3.06
C ARG A 74 -7.50 5.70 -2.08
N LEU A 75 -6.66 5.43 -1.08
CA LEU A 75 -6.25 6.44 -0.12
C LEU A 75 -5.49 7.59 -0.79
N VAL A 76 -4.48 7.29 -1.62
CA VAL A 76 -3.64 8.33 -2.24
C VAL A 76 -4.41 9.21 -3.22
N ASN A 77 -5.45 8.67 -3.85
CA ASN A 77 -6.30 9.39 -4.80
C ASN A 77 -7.52 10.04 -4.13
N LEU A 78 -7.65 9.97 -2.81
CA LEU A 78 -8.74 10.61 -2.09
C LEU A 78 -8.60 12.13 -2.23
N ALA A 79 -9.63 12.80 -2.74
CA ALA A 79 -9.63 14.25 -2.82
C ALA A 79 -9.70 14.86 -1.42
N VAL A 80 -8.86 15.86 -1.17
CA VAL A 80 -8.90 16.68 0.04
C VAL A 80 -9.76 17.90 -0.26
N ALA A 81 -10.71 18.20 0.62
CA ALA A 81 -11.63 19.31 0.43
C ALA A 81 -10.88 20.65 0.31
N ASP A 82 -11.23 21.44 -0.71
CA ASP A 82 -10.69 22.79 -1.01
C ASP A 82 -10.85 23.81 0.13
N GLU A 83 -11.61 23.47 1.16
CA GLU A 83 -11.90 24.32 2.31
C GLU A 83 -10.68 24.55 3.21
N PHE A 84 -9.63 23.72 3.07
CA PHE A 84 -8.42 23.78 3.88
C PHE A 84 -7.17 23.87 2.99
N SER A 85 -6.24 24.75 3.37
CA SER A 85 -4.89 24.67 2.84
C SER A 85 -4.22 23.35 3.28
N VAL A 86 -3.19 22.91 2.55
CA VAL A 86 -2.39 21.73 2.91
C VAL A 86 -1.87 21.80 4.35
N SER A 87 -1.44 23.00 4.81
CA SER A 87 -0.97 23.19 6.17
C SER A 87 -2.08 22.98 7.21
N GLU A 88 -3.26 23.55 6.98
CA GLU A 88 -4.42 23.41 7.86
C GLU A 88 -4.92 21.95 7.88
N PHE A 89 -4.93 21.28 6.73
CA PHE A 89 -5.28 19.86 6.66
C PHE A 89 -4.35 19.00 7.53
N ASN A 90 -3.03 19.22 7.45
CA ASN A 90 -2.05 18.50 8.27
C ASN A 90 -2.21 18.82 9.75
N GLU A 91 -2.45 20.07 10.12
CA GLU A 91 -2.61 20.49 11.52
C GLU A 91 -3.88 19.88 12.14
N ILE A 92 -5.02 19.96 11.44
CA ILE A 92 -6.31 19.40 11.88
C ILE A 92 -6.23 17.88 12.03
N ASN A 93 -5.47 17.20 11.16
CA ASN A 93 -5.39 15.75 11.12
C ASN A 93 -4.08 15.20 11.69
N HIS A 94 -3.27 16.02 12.38
CA HIS A 94 -1.91 15.69 12.79
C HIS A 94 -1.81 14.29 13.43
N ASP A 95 -2.57 14.04 14.49
CA ASP A 95 -2.50 12.78 15.23
C ASP A 95 -2.93 11.57 14.39
N LYS A 96 -3.87 11.77 13.46
CA LYS A 96 -4.34 10.71 12.56
C LYS A 96 -3.29 10.41 11.48
N ILE A 97 -2.66 11.45 10.93
CA ILE A 97 -1.60 11.33 9.93
C ILE A 97 -0.37 10.67 10.57
N GLU A 98 -0.02 11.06 11.80
CA GLU A 98 1.08 10.47 12.56
C GLU A 98 0.84 8.97 12.84
N ALA A 99 -0.36 8.61 13.31
CA ALA A 99 -0.72 7.21 13.53
C ALA A 99 -0.71 6.39 12.23
N LEU A 100 -1.17 6.98 11.14
CA LEU A 100 -1.13 6.38 9.80
C LEU A 100 0.31 6.18 9.32
N ARG A 101 1.20 7.16 9.56
CA ARG A 101 2.62 7.09 9.22
C ARG A 101 3.31 5.94 9.94
N GLU A 102 3.13 5.83 11.25
CA GLU A 102 3.72 4.72 12.03
C GLU A 102 3.16 3.37 11.58
N MET A 103 1.85 3.28 11.30
CA MET A 103 1.24 2.06 10.76
C MET A 103 1.85 1.64 9.42
N PHE A 104 2.08 2.59 8.51
CA PHE A 104 2.71 2.30 7.22
C PHE A 104 4.17 1.87 7.37
N LYS A 105 4.92 2.52 8.25
CA LYS A 105 6.30 2.17 8.55
C LYS A 105 6.40 0.76 9.13
N GLU A 106 5.61 0.43 10.15
CA GLU A 106 5.56 -0.91 10.72
C GLU A 106 5.15 -1.97 9.69
N SER A 107 4.16 -1.67 8.85
CA SER A 107 3.68 -2.60 7.83
C SER A 107 4.76 -2.85 6.77
N ALA A 108 5.46 -1.81 6.34
CA ALA A 108 6.57 -1.91 5.42
C ALA A 108 7.68 -2.79 6.01
N ASP A 109 8.02 -2.62 7.28
CA ASP A 109 9.07 -3.40 7.94
C ASP A 109 8.65 -4.86 8.17
N LYS A 110 7.39 -5.13 8.54
CA LYS A 110 6.82 -6.49 8.59
C LYS A 110 6.90 -7.21 7.24
N ILE A 111 6.61 -6.52 6.13
CA ILE A 111 6.73 -7.10 4.78
C ILE A 111 8.19 -7.43 4.44
N ALA A 112 9.15 -6.61 4.86
CA ALA A 112 10.56 -6.92 4.65
C ALA A 112 10.96 -8.21 5.37
N LEU A 113 10.50 -8.40 6.61
CA LEU A 113 10.73 -9.64 7.37
C LEU A 113 10.05 -10.87 6.74
N ILE A 114 8.89 -10.68 6.12
CA ILE A 114 8.20 -11.75 5.38
C ILE A 114 9.06 -12.16 4.18
N LYS A 115 9.57 -11.20 3.41
CA LYS A 115 10.46 -11.47 2.27
C LYS A 115 11.72 -12.24 2.65
N GLU A 116 12.31 -11.97 3.80
CA GLU A 116 13.48 -12.72 4.29
C GLU A 116 13.18 -14.19 4.62
N LYS A 117 11.92 -14.52 4.92
CA LYS A 117 11.47 -15.87 5.25
C LYS A 117 10.86 -16.61 4.06
N PHE A 118 10.65 -15.93 2.93
CA PHE A 118 10.00 -16.45 1.72
C PHE A 118 11.01 -16.99 0.70
#